data_AF-A0A7S1CU58-F1
#
_entry.id   AF-A0A7S1CU58-F1
#
_cell.length_a   1.000
_cell.length_b   1.000
_cell.length_c   1.000
_cell.angle_alpha   90.00
_cell.angle_beta   90.00
_cell.angle_gamma   90.00
#
_symmetry.space_group_name_H-M   'P 1'
#
loop_
_entity.id
_entity.type
_entity.pdbx_description
1 polymer ?
#
loop_
_entity_poly.entity_id
_entity_poly.type
_entity_poly.pdbx_seq_one_letter_code
_entity_poly.pdbx_strand_id
1 'polypeptide(L)'
;MKAVEGTREKGGCDPLQRRKSKRTSQDTDTKRQHSQGIPALRPHTMTTGNIVFAVLIFLAAAYPFILPYVYLIFSCVALPIRVYDFAFTQSGKNVFFLLDFCYWVNTACIVFLILPPAYRDPHIEASLYALADGPVSFALLAWQCAWVMSSQEHTISVLIHLLPGLAMYAHHHLPRLSSWSQIAYCAPLLKSPATALQFTACVSLEAPEAAQVTMTKHWISTTCIWLFAVPLVFYMVWQVSYWFFVQVVYRRYIKTNNLDTSFKCLARRAVRSNSVLADICLQGSTNRQICMFGFMQLIFTMMTLVFFVPTYYSWHAALLLQVFKFFLPMYYGARHFCNRLIQAAISEGIRVRRVEARQRRKMGLEHHEGFSESLFSGGSETTDEVCQPVKGD
;
A
#
# COMPACT_ATOMS: atom_id res chain seq x y z
N MET A 1 2.46 56.04 -42.73
CA MET A 1 1.76 55.94 -41.43
C MET A 1 1.86 54.50 -40.95
N LYS A 2 2.73 54.24 -39.96
CA LYS A 2 2.44 53.63 -38.64
C LYS A 2 1.79 52.23 -38.74
N ALA A 3 2.54 51.14 -38.51
CA ALA A 3 2.89 50.54 -37.20
C ALA A 3 1.67 49.87 -36.53
N VAL A 4 1.68 48.72 -35.85
CA VAL A 4 2.67 47.76 -35.31
C VAL A 4 1.83 46.66 -34.59
N GLU A 5 2.34 45.42 -34.52
CA GLU A 5 2.08 44.32 -33.53
C GLU A 5 0.62 43.86 -33.19
N GLY A 6 0.35 42.60 -32.81
CA GLY A 6 1.26 41.60 -32.26
C GLY A 6 0.69 40.18 -32.21
N THR A 7 1.64 39.26 -32.23
CA THR A 7 1.53 37.83 -31.98
C THR A 7 1.10 37.54 -30.54
N ARG A 8 0.01 36.79 -30.36
CA ARG A 8 -0.44 36.32 -29.04
C ARG A 8 0.36 35.08 -28.64
N GLU A 9 1.43 35.31 -27.89
CA GLU A 9 2.19 34.25 -27.22
C GLU A 9 1.28 33.43 -26.29
N LYS A 10 1.33 32.10 -26.45
CA LYS A 10 0.77 31.15 -25.48
C LYS A 10 1.66 31.21 -24.24
N GLY A 11 1.17 31.87 -23.19
CA GLY A 11 1.85 31.95 -21.90
C GLY A 11 2.27 30.58 -21.39
N GLY A 12 3.58 30.34 -21.41
CA GLY A 12 4.20 29.24 -20.69
C GLY A 12 3.96 29.43 -19.20
N CYS A 13 3.42 28.40 -18.54
CA CYS A 13 3.25 28.41 -17.09
C CYS A 13 4.63 28.57 -16.44
N ASP A 14 4.87 29.72 -15.83
CA ASP A 14 6.13 30.08 -15.19
C ASP A 14 6.53 28.99 -14.16
N PRO A 15 7.73 28.39 -14.27
CA PRO A 15 8.23 27.40 -13.32
C PRO A 15 8.17 27.87 -11.86
N LEU A 16 8.26 29.19 -11.62
CA LEU A 16 8.15 29.79 -10.29
C LEU A 16 6.72 29.76 -9.75
N GLN A 17 5.71 29.97 -10.59
CA GLN A 17 4.29 29.82 -10.20
C GLN A 17 3.96 28.36 -9.90
N ARG A 18 4.49 27.42 -10.68
CA ARG A 18 4.34 25.97 -10.41
C ARG A 18 4.99 25.59 -9.07
N ARG A 19 6.17 26.15 -8.74
CA ARG A 19 6.82 25.96 -7.43
C ARG A 19 6.05 26.59 -6.27
N LYS A 20 5.52 27.81 -6.43
CA LYS A 20 4.69 28.47 -5.40
C LYS A 20 3.42 27.67 -5.12
N SER A 21 2.71 27.23 -6.16
CA SER A 21 1.52 26.37 -6.04
C SER A 21 1.82 25.02 -5.39
N LYS A 22 2.94 24.37 -5.76
CA LYS A 22 3.42 23.15 -5.08
C LYS A 22 3.64 23.40 -3.59
N ARG A 23 4.30 24.50 -3.21
CA ARG A 23 4.59 24.86 -1.81
C ARG A 23 3.33 25.13 -0.99
N THR A 24 2.32 25.79 -1.56
CA THR A 24 1.03 26.02 -0.89
C THR A 24 0.25 24.74 -0.71
N SER A 25 0.23 23.86 -1.73
CA SER A 25 -0.45 22.56 -1.62
C SER A 25 0.18 21.66 -0.54
N GLN A 26 1.51 21.70 -0.45
CA GLN A 26 2.28 20.93 0.55
C GLN A 26 2.02 21.45 1.97
N ASP A 27 1.91 22.76 2.15
CA ASP A 27 1.61 23.39 3.45
C ASP A 27 0.17 23.11 3.91
N THR A 28 -0.80 23.07 2.96
CA THR A 28 -2.19 22.68 3.26
C THR A 28 -2.35 21.20 3.60
N ASP A 29 -1.59 20.31 2.95
CA ASP A 29 -1.60 18.87 3.27
C ASP A 29 -0.92 18.60 4.62
N THR A 30 0.15 19.34 4.94
CA THR A 30 0.82 19.29 6.24
C THR A 30 -0.11 19.75 7.35
N LYS A 31 -0.89 20.83 7.13
CA LYS A 31 -1.92 21.29 8.08
C LYS A 31 -3.08 20.30 8.24
N ARG A 32 -3.53 19.62 7.17
CA ARG A 32 -4.55 18.56 7.27
C ARG A 32 -4.06 17.34 8.03
N GLN A 33 -2.80 16.92 7.81
CA GLN A 33 -2.15 15.86 8.60
C GLN A 33 -1.97 16.26 10.07
N HIS A 34 -1.79 17.55 10.35
CA HIS A 34 -1.65 18.07 11.72
C HIS A 34 -3.00 18.21 12.47
N SER A 35 -4.12 18.33 11.74
CA SER A 35 -5.48 18.46 12.31
C SER A 35 -6.17 17.13 12.61
N GLN A 36 -5.69 16.01 12.06
CA GLN A 36 -6.10 14.69 12.53
C GLN A 36 -5.28 14.38 13.77
N GLY A 37 -5.89 14.55 14.95
CA GLY A 37 -5.29 14.13 16.22
C GLY A 37 -4.69 12.74 16.06
N ILE A 38 -3.46 12.55 16.56
CA ILE A 38 -2.72 11.29 16.43
C ILE A 38 -3.64 10.18 16.94
N PRO A 39 -4.05 9.23 16.08
CA PRO A 39 -4.85 8.11 16.55
C PRO A 39 -4.04 7.43 17.62
N ALA A 40 -4.54 7.41 18.85
CA ALA A 40 -3.90 6.71 19.95
C ALA A 40 -3.60 5.29 19.48
N LEU A 41 -2.36 4.83 19.70
CA LEU A 41 -2.02 3.44 19.46
C LEU A 41 -3.01 2.57 20.24
N ARG A 42 -3.84 1.81 19.52
CA ARG A 42 -4.84 0.92 20.10
C ARG A 42 -4.15 -0.40 20.46
N PRO A 43 -3.89 -0.70 21.75
CA PRO A 43 -3.08 -1.86 22.12
C PRO A 43 -3.67 -3.17 21.60
N HIS A 44 -5.00 -3.30 21.63
CA HIS A 44 -5.70 -4.48 21.12
C HIS A 44 -5.41 -4.75 19.64
N THR A 45 -5.50 -3.74 18.76
CA THR A 45 -5.21 -3.93 17.33
C THR A 45 -3.77 -4.33 17.08
N MET A 46 -2.83 -3.72 17.81
CA MET A 46 -1.40 -4.05 17.72
C MET A 46 -1.14 -5.50 18.12
N THR A 47 -1.72 -5.94 19.25
CA THR A 47 -1.63 -7.32 19.72
C THR A 47 -2.21 -8.30 18.70
N THR A 48 -3.38 -8.02 18.14
CA THR A 48 -3.98 -8.85 17.08
C THR A 48 -3.06 -8.94 15.85
N GLY A 49 -2.52 -7.83 15.37
CA GLY A 49 -1.58 -7.82 14.25
C GLY A 49 -0.33 -8.66 14.52
N ASN A 50 0.26 -8.53 15.71
CA ASN A 50 1.42 -9.32 16.13
C ASN A 50 1.10 -10.82 16.21
N ILE A 51 -0.08 -11.19 16.70
CA ILE A 51 -0.53 -12.59 16.75
C ILE A 51 -0.67 -13.15 15.33
N VAL A 52 -1.33 -12.42 14.42
CA VAL A 52 -1.50 -12.84 13.01
C VAL A 52 -0.13 -13.07 12.36
N PHE A 53 0.81 -12.15 12.59
CA PHE A 53 2.16 -12.25 12.08
C PHE A 53 2.93 -13.45 12.67
N ALA A 54 2.90 -13.63 13.99
CA ALA A 54 3.57 -14.72 14.68
C ALA A 54 3.02 -16.08 14.25
N VAL A 55 1.69 -16.22 14.16
CA VAL A 55 1.03 -17.44 13.68
C VAL A 55 1.43 -17.70 12.23
N LEU A 56 1.41 -16.69 11.35
CA LEU A 56 1.78 -16.88 9.95
C LEU A 56 3.22 -17.38 9.80
N ILE A 57 4.18 -16.78 10.51
CA ILE A 57 5.59 -17.22 10.47
C ILE A 57 5.72 -18.63 11.05
N PHE A 58 5.08 -18.91 12.18
CA PHE A 58 5.13 -20.24 12.80
C PHE A 58 4.61 -21.31 11.84
N LEU A 59 3.46 -21.07 11.21
CA LEU A 59 2.88 -22.01 10.24
C LEU A 59 3.75 -22.12 8.97
N ALA A 60 4.31 -21.02 8.47
CA ALA A 60 5.20 -21.05 7.32
C ALA A 60 6.51 -21.80 7.59
N ALA A 61 7.02 -21.76 8.83
CA ALA A 61 8.24 -22.47 9.21
C ALA A 61 7.99 -23.94 9.59
N ALA A 62 6.96 -24.21 10.39
CA ALA A 62 6.70 -25.55 10.93
C ALA A 62 5.89 -26.44 9.96
N TYR A 63 4.96 -25.84 9.21
CA TYR A 63 3.99 -26.58 8.37
C TYR A 63 3.76 -25.86 7.03
N PRO A 64 4.79 -25.66 6.18
CA PRO A 64 4.64 -24.85 4.97
C PRO A 64 3.64 -25.43 3.95
N PHE A 65 3.36 -26.73 4.00
CA PHE A 65 2.36 -27.39 3.15
C PHE A 65 0.91 -26.96 3.44
N ILE A 66 0.61 -26.38 4.61
CA ILE A 66 -0.75 -25.89 4.91
C ILE A 66 -1.01 -24.47 4.39
N LEU A 67 0.01 -23.78 3.85
CA LEU A 67 -0.09 -22.38 3.42
C LEU A 67 -1.20 -22.10 2.40
N PRO A 68 -1.52 -23.00 1.44
CA PRO A 68 -2.69 -22.83 0.58
C PRO A 68 -4.00 -22.74 1.37
N TYR A 69 -4.17 -23.57 2.42
CA TYR A 69 -5.36 -23.52 3.27
C TYR A 69 -5.40 -22.25 4.13
N VAL A 70 -4.26 -21.82 4.68
CA VAL A 70 -4.15 -20.55 5.41
C VAL A 70 -4.57 -19.38 4.52
N TYR A 71 -4.12 -19.37 3.26
CA TYR A 71 -4.52 -18.38 2.27
C TYR A 71 -6.02 -18.41 1.94
N LEU A 72 -6.61 -19.60 1.77
CA LEU A 72 -8.05 -19.74 1.52
C LEU A 72 -8.89 -19.25 2.71
N ILE A 73 -8.51 -19.61 3.94
CA ILE A 73 -9.17 -19.13 5.16
C ILE A 73 -9.07 -17.60 5.26
N PHE A 74 -7.88 -17.04 5.04
CA PHE A 74 -7.69 -15.60 4.97
C PHE A 74 -8.62 -14.98 3.91
N SER A 75 -8.68 -15.55 2.72
CA SER A 75 -9.46 -15.01 1.61
C SER A 75 -10.97 -15.02 1.90
N CYS A 76 -11.48 -16.09 2.49
CA CYS A 76 -12.89 -16.23 2.87
C CYS A 76 -13.33 -15.24 3.96
N VAL A 77 -12.39 -14.74 4.79
CA VAL A 77 -12.71 -13.81 5.88
C VAL A 77 -12.36 -12.37 5.50
N ALA A 78 -11.12 -12.13 5.10
CA ALA A 78 -10.58 -10.78 4.90
C ALA A 78 -11.13 -10.11 3.63
N LEU A 79 -11.36 -10.83 2.53
CA LEU A 79 -11.89 -10.22 1.31
C LEU A 79 -13.33 -9.75 1.47
N PRO A 80 -14.27 -10.54 2.05
CA PRO A 80 -15.62 -10.04 2.33
C PRO A 80 -15.63 -8.84 3.28
N ILE A 81 -14.83 -8.88 4.36
CA ILE A 81 -14.69 -7.73 5.27
C ILE A 81 -14.21 -6.49 4.50
N ARG A 82 -13.23 -6.66 3.61
CA ARG A 82 -12.71 -5.56 2.80
C ARG A 82 -13.76 -4.96 1.87
N VAL A 83 -14.59 -5.80 1.23
CA VAL A 83 -15.72 -5.34 0.41
C VAL A 83 -16.71 -4.56 1.27
N TYR A 84 -17.08 -5.10 2.43
CA TYR A 84 -17.99 -4.44 3.36
C TYR A 84 -17.45 -3.08 3.81
N ASP A 85 -16.18 -3.00 4.21
CA ASP A 85 -15.57 -1.75 4.67
C ASP A 85 -15.53 -0.69 3.58
N PHE A 86 -15.16 -1.08 2.35
CA PHE A 86 -15.06 -0.12 1.26
C PHE A 86 -16.42 0.37 0.78
N ALA A 87 -17.44 -0.51 0.79
CA ALA A 87 -18.80 -0.16 0.39
C ALA A 87 -19.52 0.67 1.47
N PHE A 88 -19.46 0.23 2.73
CA PHE A 88 -20.31 0.75 3.81
C PHE A 88 -19.53 1.60 4.80
N THR A 89 -18.49 1.05 5.45
CA THR A 89 -17.75 1.73 6.52
C THR A 89 -17.06 3.02 6.03
N GLN A 90 -16.53 2.99 4.82
CA GLN A 90 -15.80 4.11 4.21
C GLN A 90 -16.66 4.93 3.24
N SER A 91 -18.00 4.78 3.32
CA SER A 91 -18.98 5.51 2.50
C SER A 91 -18.71 5.39 0.99
N GLY A 92 -18.24 4.24 0.52
CA GLY A 92 -17.96 4.01 -0.90
C GLY A 92 -16.70 4.70 -1.44
N LYS A 93 -15.95 5.48 -0.64
CA LYS A 93 -14.81 6.28 -1.12
C LYS A 93 -13.73 5.46 -1.81
N ASN A 94 -13.54 4.24 -1.33
CA ASN A 94 -12.48 3.33 -1.76
C ASN A 94 -13.01 2.14 -2.57
N VAL A 95 -14.28 2.13 -2.97
CA VAL A 95 -14.91 0.99 -3.67
C VAL A 95 -14.19 0.62 -4.97
N PHE A 96 -13.63 1.60 -5.68
CA PHE A 96 -12.92 1.37 -6.94
C PHE A 96 -11.56 0.67 -6.76
N PHE A 97 -11.01 0.62 -5.54
CA PHE A 97 -9.81 -0.19 -5.27
C PHE A 97 -10.11 -1.70 -5.30
N LEU A 98 -11.37 -2.13 -5.17
CA LEU A 98 -11.74 -3.55 -5.35
C LEU A 98 -11.54 -4.02 -6.80
N LEU A 99 -11.45 -3.10 -7.75
CA LEU A 99 -11.14 -3.41 -9.14
C LEU A 99 -9.64 -3.54 -9.41
N ASP A 100 -8.78 -3.37 -8.40
CA ASP A 100 -7.34 -3.48 -8.58
C ASP A 100 -6.91 -4.90 -8.98
N PHE A 101 -5.79 -4.97 -9.68
CA PHE A 101 -5.26 -6.19 -10.27
C PHE A 101 -5.04 -7.31 -9.24
N CYS A 102 -4.63 -6.96 -8.02
CA CYS A 102 -4.41 -7.94 -6.97
C CYS A 102 -5.69 -8.69 -6.60
N TYR A 103 -6.87 -8.07 -6.66
CA TYR A 103 -8.13 -8.79 -6.41
C TYR A 103 -8.44 -9.79 -7.53
N TRP A 104 -8.16 -9.45 -8.78
CA TRP A 104 -8.35 -10.37 -9.91
C TRP A 104 -7.45 -11.60 -9.80
N VAL A 105 -6.16 -11.40 -9.48
CA VAL A 105 -5.22 -12.50 -9.28
C VAL A 105 -5.60 -13.32 -8.06
N ASN A 106 -6.00 -12.70 -6.95
CA ASN A 106 -6.47 -13.44 -5.77
C ASN A 106 -7.70 -14.29 -6.10
N THR A 107 -8.70 -13.74 -6.80
CA THR A 107 -9.87 -14.52 -7.24
C THR A 107 -9.44 -15.71 -8.10
N ALA A 108 -8.52 -15.52 -9.05
CA ALA A 108 -8.05 -16.60 -9.91
C ALA A 108 -7.28 -17.69 -9.12
N CYS A 109 -6.42 -17.30 -8.17
CA CYS A 109 -5.72 -18.23 -7.29
C CYS A 109 -6.69 -18.99 -6.38
N ILE A 110 -7.70 -18.32 -5.81
CA ILE A 110 -8.73 -18.95 -4.98
C ILE A 110 -9.47 -19.99 -5.80
N VAL A 111 -9.97 -19.63 -7.00
CA VAL A 111 -10.69 -20.55 -7.89
C VAL A 111 -9.82 -21.76 -8.21
N PHE A 112 -8.55 -21.57 -8.57
CA PHE A 112 -7.64 -22.68 -8.84
C PHE A 112 -7.43 -23.61 -7.63
N LEU A 113 -7.23 -23.05 -6.43
CA LEU A 113 -6.95 -23.82 -5.23
C LEU A 113 -8.18 -24.55 -4.67
N ILE A 114 -9.39 -24.06 -4.89
CA ILE A 114 -10.63 -24.76 -4.49
C ILE A 114 -11.02 -25.86 -5.48
N LEU A 115 -10.56 -25.80 -6.73
CA LEU A 115 -10.85 -26.84 -7.71
C LEU A 115 -10.31 -28.19 -7.22
N PRO A 116 -11.05 -29.30 -7.42
CA PRO A 116 -10.53 -30.63 -7.14
C PRO A 116 -9.23 -30.89 -7.90
N PRO A 117 -8.28 -31.67 -7.34
CA PRO A 117 -6.97 -31.91 -7.97
C PRO A 117 -7.05 -32.40 -9.42
N ALA A 118 -8.10 -33.15 -9.78
CA ALA A 118 -8.34 -33.65 -11.13
C ALA A 118 -8.56 -32.55 -12.18
N TYR A 119 -8.98 -31.35 -11.78
CA TYR A 119 -9.24 -30.21 -12.68
C TYR A 119 -8.16 -29.14 -12.63
N ARG A 120 -7.06 -29.37 -11.88
CA ARG A 120 -5.95 -28.42 -11.78
C ARG A 120 -4.96 -28.66 -12.91
N ASP A 121 -5.03 -27.80 -13.91
CA ASP A 121 -4.09 -27.80 -15.02
C ASP A 121 -2.73 -27.20 -14.59
N PRO A 122 -1.59 -27.90 -14.79
CA PRO A 122 -0.25 -27.42 -14.42
C PRO A 122 0.18 -26.13 -15.15
N HIS A 123 -0.35 -25.86 -16.33
CA HIS A 123 -0.06 -24.67 -17.09
C HIS A 123 -0.81 -23.44 -16.55
N ILE A 124 -2.04 -23.64 -16.08
CA ILE A 124 -2.78 -22.61 -15.34
C ILE A 124 -2.09 -22.34 -14.00
N GLU A 125 -1.63 -23.38 -13.30
CA GLU A 125 -0.83 -23.25 -12.09
C GLU A 125 0.40 -22.36 -12.31
N ALA A 126 1.18 -22.61 -13.37
CA ALA A 126 2.33 -21.81 -13.75
C ALA A 126 1.97 -20.33 -13.98
N SER A 127 0.87 -20.08 -14.69
CA SER A 127 0.39 -18.72 -14.96
C SER A 127 0.02 -17.97 -13.68
N LEU A 128 -0.69 -18.63 -12.78
CA LEU A 128 -1.11 -18.05 -11.50
C LEU A 128 0.07 -17.87 -10.55
N TYR A 129 1.03 -18.79 -10.55
CA TYR A 129 2.30 -18.63 -9.85
C TYR A 129 3.00 -17.36 -10.34
N ALA A 130 3.19 -17.20 -11.66
CA ALA A 130 3.86 -16.02 -12.23
C ALA A 130 3.13 -14.71 -11.90
N LEU A 131 1.79 -14.69 -11.92
CA LEU A 131 0.98 -13.53 -11.56
C LEU A 131 1.06 -13.17 -10.06
N ALA A 132 0.93 -14.18 -9.19
CA ALA A 132 0.91 -14.01 -7.75
C ALA A 132 2.29 -13.65 -7.20
N ASP A 133 3.31 -14.40 -7.61
CA ASP A 133 4.67 -14.17 -7.18
C ASP A 133 5.29 -12.97 -7.88
N GLY A 134 4.96 -12.70 -9.16
CA GLY A 134 5.48 -11.57 -9.94
C GLY A 134 4.83 -10.22 -9.60
N PRO A 135 3.94 -9.68 -10.45
CA PRO A 135 3.42 -8.32 -10.31
C PRO A 135 2.68 -8.09 -8.97
N VAL A 136 1.97 -9.09 -8.43
CA VAL A 136 1.24 -8.94 -7.17
C VAL A 136 2.17 -8.85 -5.97
N SER A 137 3.14 -9.76 -5.82
CA SER A 137 4.05 -9.66 -4.68
C SER A 137 5.03 -8.49 -4.82
N PHE A 138 5.49 -8.16 -6.04
CA PHE A 138 6.39 -7.02 -6.24
C PHE A 138 5.71 -5.67 -5.98
N ALA A 139 4.37 -5.65 -5.95
CA ALA A 139 3.58 -4.52 -5.47
C ALA A 139 3.94 -4.15 -4.02
N LEU A 140 4.35 -5.12 -3.18
CA LEU A 140 4.84 -4.86 -1.82
C LEU A 140 6.02 -3.89 -1.81
N LEU A 141 6.93 -4.03 -2.79
CA LEU A 141 8.07 -3.15 -2.99
C LEU A 141 7.66 -1.83 -3.65
N ALA A 142 6.95 -1.90 -4.77
CA ALA A 142 6.60 -0.71 -5.56
C ALA A 142 5.72 0.29 -4.80
N TRP A 143 4.74 -0.21 -4.05
CA TRP A 143 3.82 0.60 -3.25
C TRP A 143 4.30 0.83 -1.83
N GLN A 144 5.40 0.17 -1.44
CA GLN A 144 5.94 0.19 -0.08
C GLN A 144 4.85 -0.19 0.93
N CYS A 145 4.18 -1.32 0.67
CA CYS A 145 3.11 -1.81 1.52
C CYS A 145 3.67 -2.08 2.92
N ALA A 146 3.37 -1.19 3.86
CA ALA A 146 3.86 -1.27 5.22
C ALA A 146 2.97 -2.20 6.04
N TRP A 147 3.57 -3.21 6.67
CA TRP A 147 2.87 -4.04 7.63
C TRP A 147 2.74 -3.28 8.95
N VAL A 148 1.67 -2.51 9.07
CA VAL A 148 1.35 -1.76 10.29
C VAL A 148 0.48 -2.63 11.18
N MET A 149 1.09 -3.27 12.18
CA MET A 149 0.44 -4.22 13.07
C MET A 149 -0.77 -3.63 13.84
N SER A 150 -0.78 -2.31 14.09
CA SER A 150 -1.91 -1.60 14.71
C SER A 150 -3.03 -1.22 13.74
N SER A 151 -2.95 -1.62 12.47
CA SER A 151 -3.94 -1.28 11.45
C SER A 151 -4.34 -2.49 10.62
N GLN A 152 -5.61 -2.89 10.76
CA GLN A 152 -6.21 -3.97 10.02
C GLN A 152 -6.17 -3.71 8.50
N GLU A 153 -6.44 -2.49 8.05
CA GLU A 153 -6.43 -2.16 6.62
C GLU A 153 -5.06 -2.33 5.97
N HIS A 154 -4.00 -1.94 6.68
CA HIS A 154 -2.62 -2.12 6.21
C HIS A 154 -2.22 -3.60 6.23
N THR A 155 -2.61 -4.32 7.28
CA THR A 155 -2.37 -5.76 7.39
C THR A 155 -3.04 -6.53 6.25
N ILE A 156 -4.35 -6.32 6.03
CA ILE A 156 -5.08 -6.96 4.92
C ILE A 156 -4.44 -6.58 3.57
N SER A 157 -4.08 -5.32 3.39
CA SER A 157 -3.41 -4.88 2.16
C SER A 157 -2.08 -5.60 1.94
N VAL A 158 -1.26 -5.84 2.97
CA VAL A 158 -0.01 -6.61 2.82
C VAL A 158 -0.33 -8.07 2.50
N LEU A 159 -1.26 -8.69 3.22
CA LEU A 159 -1.58 -10.11 3.07
C LEU A 159 -2.19 -10.46 1.69
N ILE A 160 -3.00 -9.57 1.10
CA ILE A 160 -3.53 -9.76 -0.27
C ILE A 160 -2.41 -9.80 -1.33
N HIS A 161 -1.28 -9.15 -1.07
CA HIS A 161 -0.13 -9.15 -1.99
C HIS A 161 0.91 -10.24 -1.63
N LEU A 162 0.96 -10.68 -0.38
CA LEU A 162 1.95 -11.66 0.12
C LEU A 162 1.44 -13.11 0.02
N LEU A 163 0.24 -13.38 0.53
CA LEU A 163 -0.28 -14.75 0.69
C LEU A 163 -0.56 -15.51 -0.61
N PRO A 164 -1.08 -14.93 -1.72
CA PRO A 164 -1.30 -15.72 -2.92
C PRO A 164 0.03 -16.25 -3.49
N GLY A 165 1.09 -15.46 -3.46
CA GLY A 165 2.43 -15.90 -3.88
C GLY A 165 2.96 -17.02 -3.00
N LEU A 166 2.83 -16.86 -1.68
CA LEU A 166 3.22 -17.87 -0.70
C LEU A 166 2.43 -19.17 -0.83
N ALA A 167 1.13 -19.10 -1.12
CA ALA A 167 0.26 -20.26 -1.35
C ALA A 167 0.63 -21.00 -2.64
N MET A 168 0.83 -20.28 -3.74
CA MET A 168 1.25 -20.89 -5.00
C MET A 168 2.66 -21.48 -4.91
N TYR A 169 3.58 -20.84 -4.18
CA TYR A 169 4.88 -21.39 -3.84
C TYR A 169 4.78 -22.72 -3.11
N ALA A 170 3.97 -22.77 -2.05
CA ALA A 170 3.78 -24.01 -1.30
C ALA A 170 3.11 -25.09 -2.16
N HIS A 171 2.12 -24.74 -2.97
CA HIS A 171 1.44 -25.70 -3.84
C HIS A 171 2.34 -26.29 -4.93
N HIS A 172 3.23 -25.47 -5.51
CA HIS A 172 4.09 -25.86 -6.63
C HIS A 172 5.34 -26.61 -6.16
N HIS A 173 6.05 -26.07 -5.17
CA HIS A 173 7.36 -26.60 -4.77
C HIS A 173 7.34 -27.61 -3.62
N LEU A 174 6.25 -27.68 -2.85
CA LEU A 174 6.15 -28.62 -1.75
C LEU A 174 5.28 -29.83 -2.13
N PRO A 175 5.55 -31.00 -1.53
CA PRO A 175 4.75 -32.19 -1.76
C PRO A 175 3.28 -31.98 -1.40
N ARG A 176 2.41 -32.46 -2.29
CA ARG A 176 0.96 -32.29 -2.23
C ARG A 176 0.36 -33.27 -1.21
N LEU A 177 0.15 -32.80 0.00
CA LEU A 177 -0.56 -33.57 1.03
C LEU A 177 -2.07 -33.30 0.85
N SER A 178 -2.77 -34.30 0.32
CA SER A 178 -4.19 -34.21 -0.09
C SER A 178 -5.17 -34.57 1.01
N SER A 179 -4.74 -35.28 2.05
CA SER A 179 -5.58 -35.68 3.18
C SER A 179 -5.00 -35.27 4.53
N TRP A 180 -5.87 -35.00 5.50
CA TRP A 180 -5.49 -34.74 6.90
C TRP A 180 -4.68 -35.90 7.51
N SER A 181 -4.94 -37.14 7.05
CA SER A 181 -4.16 -38.31 7.44
C SER A 181 -2.72 -38.27 6.90
N GLN A 182 -2.51 -37.82 5.65
CA GLN A 182 -1.18 -37.62 5.08
C GLN A 182 -0.43 -36.49 5.81
N ILE A 183 -1.13 -35.40 6.14
CA ILE A 183 -0.56 -34.28 6.92
C ILE A 183 -0.11 -34.76 8.31
N ALA A 184 -0.97 -35.48 9.03
CA ALA A 184 -0.66 -35.99 10.37
C ALA A 184 0.49 -37.01 10.36
N TYR A 185 0.62 -37.79 9.27
CA TYR A 185 1.69 -38.76 9.08
C TYR A 185 3.05 -38.11 8.71
N CYS A 186 3.03 -37.08 7.86
CA CYS A 186 4.26 -36.39 7.43
C CYS A 186 4.76 -35.33 8.42
N ALA A 187 3.88 -34.77 9.26
CA ALA A 187 4.24 -33.73 10.23
C ALA A 187 5.35 -34.14 11.24
N PRO A 188 5.39 -35.38 11.77
CA PRO A 188 6.52 -35.86 12.59
C PRO A 188 7.81 -36.09 11.79
N LEU A 189 7.71 -36.52 10.52
CA LEU A 189 8.85 -36.86 9.68
C LEU A 189 9.71 -35.65 9.30
N LEU A 190 9.12 -34.45 9.22
CA LEU A 190 9.85 -33.20 8.97
C LEU A 190 10.55 -32.61 10.20
N LYS A 191 10.38 -33.17 11.41
CA LYS A 191 11.02 -32.65 12.63
C LYS A 191 12.51 -32.96 12.74
N SER A 192 13.05 -33.87 11.93
CA SER A 192 14.48 -34.13 11.86
C SER A 192 15.07 -33.50 10.58
N PRO A 193 16.17 -32.72 10.67
CA PRO A 193 16.80 -32.11 9.51
C PRO A 193 17.31 -33.15 8.49
N ALA A 194 17.60 -34.37 8.93
CA ALA A 194 18.02 -35.48 8.06
C ALA A 194 16.86 -36.05 7.22
N THR A 195 15.65 -36.16 7.78
CA THR A 195 14.47 -36.69 7.07
C THR A 195 13.77 -35.68 6.18
N ALA A 196 13.85 -34.37 6.48
CA ALA A 196 13.37 -33.33 5.56
C ALA A 196 14.15 -33.34 4.23
N LEU A 197 15.46 -33.60 4.29
CA LEU A 197 16.31 -33.76 3.10
C LEU A 197 15.99 -35.05 2.32
N GLN A 198 15.74 -36.15 3.03
CA GLN A 198 15.37 -37.44 2.42
C GLN A 198 13.97 -37.45 1.78
N PHE A 199 13.01 -36.72 2.34
CA PHE A 199 11.67 -36.56 1.74
C PHE A 199 11.74 -35.74 0.44
N THR A 200 12.58 -34.70 0.42
CA THR A 200 12.85 -33.91 -0.80
C THR A 200 13.62 -34.73 -1.84
N ALA A 201 14.54 -35.61 -1.41
CA ALA A 201 15.28 -36.51 -2.28
C ALA A 201 14.40 -37.64 -2.86
N CYS A 202 13.41 -38.14 -2.12
CA CYS A 202 12.47 -39.17 -2.58
C CYS A 202 11.57 -38.68 -3.75
N VAL A 203 11.19 -37.39 -3.73
CA VAL A 203 10.38 -36.77 -4.80
C VAL A 203 11.22 -36.46 -6.06
N SER A 204 12.55 -36.43 -5.95
CA SER A 204 13.46 -35.99 -7.02
C SER A 204 13.96 -37.11 -7.94
N LEU A 205 13.52 -38.36 -7.78
CA LEU A 205 14.08 -39.53 -8.50
C LEU A 205 13.38 -39.90 -9.82
N GLU A 206 12.39 -39.15 -10.29
CA GLU A 206 11.80 -39.37 -11.63
C GLU A 206 12.25 -38.31 -12.63
N ALA A 207 13.48 -38.43 -13.14
CA ALA A 207 13.85 -37.83 -14.41
C ALA A 207 14.95 -38.66 -15.11
N PRO A 208 14.62 -39.45 -16.15
CA PRO A 208 15.63 -40.18 -16.92
C PRO A 208 16.40 -39.27 -17.88
N GLU A 209 17.69 -39.55 -18.01
CA GLU A 209 18.74 -38.81 -18.71
C GLU A 209 18.53 -38.65 -20.24
N ALA A 210 17.65 -39.46 -20.85
CA ALA A 210 17.33 -39.40 -22.28
C ALA A 210 16.35 -38.25 -22.66
N ALA A 211 15.74 -37.56 -21.68
CA ALA A 211 14.78 -36.48 -21.91
C ALA A 211 15.40 -35.11 -22.19
N GLN A 212 16.71 -34.92 -21.95
CA GLN A 212 17.32 -33.58 -21.89
C GLN A 212 17.36 -32.82 -23.23
N VAL A 213 17.47 -33.50 -24.39
CA VAL A 213 17.57 -32.81 -25.69
C VAL A 213 16.19 -32.40 -26.24
N THR A 214 15.14 -33.21 -26.05
CA THR A 214 13.76 -32.86 -26.46
C THR A 214 13.11 -31.86 -25.48
N MET A 215 13.52 -31.87 -24.22
CA MET A 215 13.09 -30.94 -23.18
C MET A 215 13.51 -29.49 -23.49
N THR A 216 14.62 -29.27 -24.23
CA THR A 216 15.14 -27.93 -24.55
C THR A 216 14.30 -27.10 -25.55
N LYS A 217 13.39 -27.70 -26.32
CA LYS A 217 12.44 -26.94 -27.16
C LYS A 217 11.08 -26.75 -26.47
N HIS A 218 10.70 -27.68 -25.59
CA HIS A 218 9.45 -27.62 -24.85
C HIS A 218 9.50 -26.66 -23.66
N TRP A 219 10.65 -26.50 -22.98
CA TRP A 219 10.75 -25.56 -21.85
C TRP A 219 10.64 -24.09 -22.28
N ILE A 220 11.23 -23.67 -23.40
CA ILE A 220 11.16 -22.27 -23.88
C ILE A 220 9.73 -21.93 -24.25
N SER A 221 9.07 -22.79 -25.04
CA SER A 221 7.68 -22.58 -25.45
C SER A 221 6.74 -22.58 -24.24
N THR A 222 6.91 -23.51 -23.30
CA THR A 222 6.09 -23.58 -22.09
C THR A 222 6.32 -22.36 -21.17
N THR A 223 7.57 -21.93 -20.99
CA THR A 223 7.94 -20.74 -20.20
C THR A 223 7.36 -19.48 -20.84
N CYS A 224 7.64 -19.24 -22.12
CA CYS A 224 7.22 -18.03 -22.82
C CYS A 224 5.69 -17.91 -22.90
N ILE A 225 4.98 -19.04 -23.05
CA ILE A 225 3.52 -19.02 -23.13
C ILE A 225 2.92 -18.88 -21.73
N TRP A 226 3.22 -19.79 -20.82
CA TRP A 226 2.48 -19.92 -19.57
C TRP A 226 3.03 -19.11 -18.40
N LEU A 227 4.34 -18.81 -18.37
CA LEU A 227 4.91 -17.92 -17.36
C LEU A 227 4.95 -16.46 -17.79
N PHE A 228 4.71 -16.16 -19.08
CA PHE A 228 4.77 -14.80 -19.60
C PHE A 228 3.55 -14.39 -20.42
N ALA A 229 3.27 -15.02 -21.57
CA ALA A 229 2.22 -14.55 -22.48
C ALA A 229 0.81 -14.64 -21.87
N VAL A 230 0.43 -15.76 -21.27
CA VAL A 230 -0.88 -15.95 -20.63
C VAL A 230 -1.07 -15.00 -19.43
N PRO A 231 -0.13 -14.88 -18.49
CA PRO A 231 -0.15 -13.84 -17.46
C PRO A 231 -0.29 -12.41 -18.04
N LEU A 232 0.41 -12.12 -19.14
CA LEU A 232 0.33 -10.82 -19.79
C LEU A 232 -1.04 -10.58 -20.42
N VAL A 233 -1.63 -11.58 -21.08
CA VAL A 233 -3.00 -11.51 -21.61
C VAL A 233 -4.00 -11.29 -20.47
N PHE A 234 -3.87 -12.02 -19.36
CA PHE A 234 -4.70 -11.83 -18.18
C PHE A 234 -4.60 -10.39 -17.65
N TYR A 235 -3.39 -9.84 -17.56
CA TYR A 235 -3.15 -8.45 -17.22
C TYR A 235 -3.79 -7.48 -18.23
N MET A 236 -3.69 -7.73 -19.53
CA MET A 236 -4.27 -6.88 -20.57
C MET A 236 -5.80 -6.86 -20.50
N VAL A 237 -6.43 -8.02 -20.27
CA VAL A 237 -7.88 -8.12 -20.06
C VAL A 237 -8.29 -7.30 -18.83
N TRP A 238 -7.58 -7.43 -17.72
CA TRP A 238 -7.81 -6.60 -16.54
C TRP A 238 -7.62 -5.11 -16.84
N GLN A 239 -6.52 -4.72 -17.49
CA GLN A 239 -6.17 -3.32 -17.75
C GLN A 239 -7.23 -2.63 -18.63
N VAL A 240 -7.72 -3.32 -19.67
CA VAL A 240 -8.80 -2.83 -20.53
C VAL A 240 -10.11 -2.75 -19.75
N SER A 241 -10.43 -3.76 -18.94
CA SER A 241 -11.64 -3.77 -18.10
C SER A 241 -11.62 -2.61 -17.10
N TYR A 242 -10.51 -2.39 -16.40
CA TYR A 242 -10.33 -1.29 -15.46
C TYR A 242 -10.48 0.06 -16.16
N TRP A 243 -9.83 0.24 -17.31
CA TRP A 243 -9.96 1.47 -18.10
C TRP A 243 -11.42 1.70 -18.50
N PHE A 244 -12.11 0.67 -19.00
CA PHE A 244 -13.51 0.78 -19.40
C PHE A 244 -14.42 1.18 -18.23
N PHE A 245 -14.36 0.46 -17.10
CA PHE A 245 -15.21 0.78 -15.95
C PHE A 245 -14.89 2.14 -15.33
N VAL A 246 -13.61 2.47 -15.13
CA VAL A 246 -13.21 3.69 -14.42
C VAL A 246 -13.28 4.93 -15.31
N GLN A 247 -12.86 4.83 -16.58
CA GLN A 247 -12.74 5.98 -17.48
C GLN A 247 -13.94 6.16 -18.39
N VAL A 248 -14.72 5.12 -18.68
CA VAL A 248 -15.91 5.21 -19.52
C VAL A 248 -17.18 5.21 -18.67
N VAL A 249 -17.44 4.12 -17.94
CA VAL A 249 -18.72 3.90 -17.25
C VAL A 249 -18.88 4.84 -16.04
N TYR A 250 -17.95 4.80 -15.09
CA TYR A 250 -18.10 5.48 -13.81
C TYR A 250 -17.41 6.85 -13.73
N ARG A 251 -16.88 7.37 -14.85
CA ARG A 251 -16.11 8.62 -14.87
C ARG A 251 -16.87 9.80 -14.26
N ARG A 252 -18.15 9.96 -14.58
CA ARG A 252 -18.99 11.05 -14.04
C ARG A 252 -19.22 10.87 -12.54
N TYR A 253 -19.61 9.65 -12.14
CA TYR A 253 -19.86 9.31 -10.73
C TYR A 253 -18.63 9.54 -9.84
N ILE A 254 -17.44 9.12 -10.30
CA ILE A 254 -16.17 9.30 -9.60
C ILE A 254 -15.81 10.78 -9.43
N LYS A 255 -16.13 11.61 -10.43
CA LYS A 255 -15.87 13.06 -10.37
C LYS A 255 -16.84 13.75 -9.43
N THR A 256 -18.14 13.47 -9.54
CA THR A 256 -19.18 14.10 -8.73
C THR A 256 -19.01 13.79 -7.24
N ASN A 257 -18.73 12.52 -6.90
CA ASN A 257 -18.58 12.08 -5.50
C ASN A 257 -17.15 12.17 -4.97
N ASN A 258 -16.21 12.73 -5.76
CA ASN A 258 -14.80 12.82 -5.45
C ASN A 258 -14.19 11.51 -4.90
N LEU A 259 -14.52 10.39 -5.55
CA LEU A 259 -14.08 9.06 -5.10
C LEU A 259 -12.61 8.84 -5.43
N ASP A 260 -11.92 8.07 -4.59
CA ASP A 260 -10.53 7.73 -4.81
C ASP A 260 -10.40 6.56 -5.80
N THR A 261 -9.39 6.65 -6.65
CA THR A 261 -9.04 5.61 -7.62
C THR A 261 -7.54 5.42 -7.60
N SER A 262 -7.10 4.25 -8.05
CA SER A 262 -5.69 3.87 -8.15
C SER A 262 -4.92 4.86 -9.01
N PHE A 263 -5.52 5.36 -10.10
CA PHE A 263 -4.97 6.44 -10.93
C PHE A 263 -4.75 7.75 -10.14
N LYS A 264 -5.77 8.23 -9.40
CA LYS A 264 -5.62 9.45 -8.56
C LYS A 264 -4.53 9.27 -7.51
N CYS A 265 -4.44 8.09 -6.90
CA CYS A 265 -3.42 7.77 -5.90
C CYS A 265 -2.01 7.79 -6.51
N LEU A 266 -1.84 7.14 -7.67
CA LEU A 266 -0.62 7.13 -8.46
C LEU A 266 -0.16 8.55 -8.82
N ALA A 267 -1.07 9.39 -9.33
CA ALA A 267 -0.76 10.78 -9.67
C ALA A 267 -0.31 11.58 -8.43
N ARG A 268 -0.99 11.46 -7.30
CA ARG A 268 -0.58 12.10 -6.02
C ARG A 268 0.80 11.62 -5.57
N ARG A 269 1.08 10.33 -5.72
CA ARG A 269 2.38 9.75 -5.36
C ARG A 269 3.50 10.24 -6.28
N ALA A 270 3.26 10.31 -7.58
CA ALA A 270 4.20 10.87 -8.56
C ALA A 270 4.55 12.33 -8.22
N VAL A 271 3.55 13.14 -7.85
CA VAL A 271 3.79 14.53 -7.40
C VAL A 271 4.69 14.56 -6.17
N ARG A 272 4.50 13.63 -5.22
CA ARG A 272 5.28 13.56 -3.98
C ARG A 272 6.71 13.05 -4.18
N SER A 273 6.93 12.11 -5.11
CA SER A 273 8.26 11.53 -5.34
C SER A 273 9.23 12.52 -5.99
N ASN A 274 8.71 13.51 -6.74
CA ASN A 274 9.49 14.56 -7.40
C ASN A 274 10.69 14.03 -8.20
N SER A 275 10.49 12.89 -8.88
CA SER A 275 11.49 12.24 -9.73
C SER A 275 11.28 12.61 -11.20
N VAL A 276 12.33 12.50 -12.01
CA VAL A 276 12.27 12.78 -13.47
C VAL A 276 11.19 11.93 -14.16
N LEU A 277 11.09 10.65 -13.78
CA LEU A 277 10.05 9.75 -14.29
C LEU A 277 8.64 10.23 -13.93
N ALA A 278 8.45 10.73 -12.70
CA ALA A 278 7.17 11.28 -12.29
C ALA A 278 6.81 12.55 -13.08
N ASP A 279 7.78 13.41 -13.36
CA ASP A 279 7.55 14.59 -14.20
C ASP A 279 7.14 14.20 -15.63
N ILE A 280 7.77 13.18 -16.23
CA ILE A 280 7.39 12.67 -17.56
C ILE A 280 5.95 12.15 -17.56
N CYS A 281 5.57 11.36 -16.54
CA CYS A 281 4.23 10.79 -16.39
C CYS A 281 3.15 11.87 -16.20
N LEU A 282 3.48 12.98 -15.52
CA LEU A 282 2.53 14.04 -15.20
C LEU A 282 2.40 15.13 -16.28
N GLN A 283 3.27 15.14 -17.30
CA GLN A 283 3.20 16.13 -18.38
C GLN A 283 1.96 15.96 -19.29
N GLY A 284 1.52 17.07 -19.89
CA GLY A 284 0.48 17.08 -20.93
C GLY A 284 -0.95 16.90 -20.42
N SER A 285 -1.83 16.41 -21.29
CA SER A 285 -3.27 16.27 -21.04
C SER A 285 -3.60 15.10 -20.10
N THR A 286 -4.77 15.14 -19.46
CA THR A 286 -5.24 14.04 -18.59
C THR A 286 -5.28 12.69 -19.31
N ASN A 287 -5.64 12.67 -20.59
CA ASN A 287 -5.66 11.44 -21.39
C ASN A 287 -4.24 10.88 -21.57
N ARG A 288 -3.25 11.75 -21.85
CA ARG A 288 -1.85 11.34 -21.92
C ARG A 288 -1.37 10.76 -20.59
N GLN A 289 -1.72 11.39 -19.46
CA GLN A 289 -1.35 10.88 -18.14
C GLN A 289 -1.91 9.46 -17.90
N ILE A 290 -3.19 9.22 -18.22
CA ILE A 290 -3.82 7.89 -18.13
C ILE A 290 -3.07 6.86 -18.96
N CYS A 291 -2.75 7.18 -20.21
CA CYS A 291 -1.97 6.28 -21.07
C CYS A 291 -0.56 6.03 -20.52
N MET A 292 0.12 7.06 -20.00
CA MET A 292 1.47 6.93 -19.45
C MET A 292 1.50 6.06 -18.19
N PHE A 293 0.54 6.24 -17.28
CA PHE A 293 0.44 5.39 -16.09
C PHE A 293 0.13 3.94 -16.47
N GLY A 294 -0.78 3.71 -17.42
CA GLY A 294 -1.05 2.36 -17.94
C GLY A 294 0.17 1.72 -18.61
N PHE A 295 0.93 2.49 -19.39
CA PHE A 295 2.17 2.00 -20.03
C PHE A 295 3.26 1.66 -19.01
N MET A 296 3.42 2.48 -17.96
CA MET A 296 4.37 2.20 -16.88
C MET A 296 3.95 0.95 -16.08
N GLN A 297 2.64 0.75 -15.87
CA GLN A 297 2.13 -0.47 -15.25
C GLN A 297 2.38 -1.70 -16.14
N LEU A 298 2.24 -1.58 -17.46
CA LEU A 298 2.58 -2.66 -18.39
C LEU A 298 4.06 -3.03 -18.33
N ILE A 299 4.97 -2.04 -18.36
CA ILE A 299 6.40 -2.28 -18.20
C ILE A 299 6.69 -2.96 -16.86
N PHE A 300 6.10 -2.45 -15.78
CA PHE A 300 6.22 -3.05 -14.45
C PHE A 300 5.79 -4.52 -14.44
N THR A 301 4.64 -4.84 -15.05
CA THR A 301 4.15 -6.22 -15.16
C THR A 301 5.10 -7.08 -15.98
N MET A 302 5.59 -6.62 -17.14
CA MET A 302 6.53 -7.39 -17.96
C MET A 302 7.85 -7.66 -17.21
N MET A 303 8.43 -6.64 -16.58
CA MET A 303 9.68 -6.77 -15.82
C MET A 303 9.53 -7.74 -14.65
N THR A 304 8.40 -7.68 -13.94
CA THR A 304 8.12 -8.59 -12.83
C THR A 304 7.80 -10.00 -13.32
N LEU A 305 7.14 -10.21 -14.46
CA LEU A 305 6.99 -11.57 -14.98
C LEU A 305 8.35 -12.20 -15.32
N VAL A 306 9.25 -11.45 -15.97
CA VAL A 306 10.59 -11.94 -16.33
C VAL A 306 11.44 -12.24 -15.09
N PHE A 307 11.44 -11.34 -14.10
CA PHE A 307 12.27 -11.49 -12.90
C PHE A 307 11.94 -12.77 -12.10
N PHE A 308 10.70 -13.25 -12.18
CA PHE A 308 10.21 -14.38 -11.39
C PHE A 308 10.25 -15.72 -12.11
N VAL A 309 10.59 -15.76 -13.41
CA VAL A 309 10.80 -17.02 -14.13
C VAL A 309 11.79 -17.96 -13.40
N PRO A 310 12.95 -17.49 -12.89
CA PRO A 310 13.88 -18.37 -12.17
C PRO A 310 13.29 -19.01 -10.91
N THR A 311 12.32 -18.35 -10.25
CA THR A 311 11.73 -18.86 -9.01
C THR A 311 10.70 -19.95 -9.27
N TYR A 312 10.15 -20.04 -10.48
CA TYR A 312 9.32 -21.17 -10.86
C TYR A 312 10.13 -22.48 -10.93
N TYR A 313 11.37 -22.41 -11.43
CA TYR A 313 12.21 -23.59 -11.66
C TYR A 313 13.13 -23.93 -10.49
N SER A 314 13.51 -22.96 -9.67
CA SER A 314 14.45 -23.15 -8.56
C SER A 314 13.80 -22.92 -7.20
N TRP A 315 13.72 -23.99 -6.41
CA TRP A 315 13.30 -23.96 -5.01
C TRP A 315 14.05 -22.91 -4.20
N HIS A 316 15.39 -22.85 -4.34
CA HIS A 316 16.23 -21.95 -3.57
C HIS A 316 15.96 -20.48 -3.91
N ALA A 317 15.81 -20.17 -5.21
CA ALA A 317 15.49 -18.82 -5.65
C ALA A 317 14.10 -18.40 -5.17
N ALA A 318 13.13 -19.32 -5.20
CA ALA A 318 11.79 -19.09 -4.69
C ALA A 318 11.77 -18.89 -3.18
N LEU A 319 12.49 -19.69 -2.40
CA LEU A 319 12.61 -19.54 -0.95
C LEU A 319 13.23 -18.19 -0.58
N LEU A 320 14.35 -17.81 -1.19
CA LEU A 320 15.00 -16.51 -0.96
C LEU A 320 14.05 -15.35 -1.23
N LEU A 321 13.28 -15.46 -2.30
CA LEU A 321 12.28 -14.49 -2.67
C LEU A 321 11.12 -14.43 -1.65
N GLN A 322 10.62 -15.56 -1.15
CA GLN A 322 9.59 -15.57 -0.10
C GLN A 322 10.11 -14.89 1.17
N VAL A 323 11.34 -15.20 1.58
CA VAL A 323 12.01 -14.55 2.72
C VAL A 323 12.09 -13.02 2.50
N PHE A 324 12.57 -12.59 1.34
CA PHE A 324 12.65 -11.18 0.97
C PHE A 324 11.30 -10.46 1.02
N LYS A 325 10.24 -11.10 0.50
CA LYS A 325 8.87 -10.58 0.50
C LYS A 325 8.28 -10.42 1.90
N PHE A 326 8.67 -11.26 2.86
CA PHE A 326 8.29 -11.10 4.26
C PHE A 326 9.01 -9.92 4.92
N PHE A 327 10.32 -9.76 4.66
CA PHE A 327 11.11 -8.71 5.28
C PHE A 327 10.74 -7.30 4.82
N LEU A 328 10.41 -7.11 3.54
CA LEU A 328 10.12 -5.79 2.98
C LEU A 328 8.95 -5.06 3.68
N PRO A 329 7.74 -5.64 3.79
CA PRO A 329 6.63 -5.01 4.50
C PRO A 329 6.91 -4.75 5.97
N MET A 330 7.69 -5.61 6.62
CA MET A 330 8.11 -5.40 8.01
C MET A 330 9.02 -4.19 8.14
N TYR A 331 10.03 -4.06 7.26
CA TYR A 331 10.90 -2.90 7.23
C TYR A 331 10.10 -1.60 7.02
N TYR A 332 9.16 -1.60 6.07
CA TYR A 332 8.28 -0.45 5.85
C TYR A 332 7.34 -0.18 7.04
N GLY A 333 6.84 -1.22 7.70
CA GLY A 333 6.04 -1.13 8.93
C GLY A 333 6.82 -0.48 10.07
N ALA A 334 8.05 -0.94 10.32
CA ALA A 334 8.95 -0.37 11.32
C ALA A 334 9.27 1.09 11.03
N ARG A 335 9.60 1.42 9.77
CA ARG A 335 9.84 2.80 9.33
C ARG A 335 8.59 3.68 9.54
N HIS A 336 7.41 3.17 9.21
CA HIS A 336 6.15 3.88 9.43
C HIS A 336 5.93 4.17 10.92
N PHE A 337 6.14 3.17 11.78
CA PHE A 337 6.01 3.29 13.23
C PHE A 337 6.98 4.33 13.81
N CYS A 338 8.27 4.26 13.48
CA CYS A 338 9.27 5.22 13.96
C CYS A 338 8.91 6.66 13.56
N ASN A 339 8.51 6.88 12.30
CA ASN A 339 8.10 8.20 11.84
C ASN A 339 6.89 8.74 12.60
N ARG A 340 5.91 7.88 12.91
CA ARG A 340 4.70 8.25 13.66
C ARG A 340 5.02 8.60 15.11
N LEU A 341 5.92 7.84 15.76
CA LEU A 341 6.36 8.15 17.12
C LEU A 341 7.05 9.52 17.21
N ILE A 342 7.96 9.80 16.27
CA ILE A 342 8.66 11.10 16.22
C ILE A 342 7.66 12.24 16.00
N GLN A 343 6.73 12.08 15.05
CA GLN A 343 5.68 13.08 14.82
C GLN A 343 4.81 13.31 16.06
N ALA A 344 4.50 12.24 16.80
CA ALA A 344 3.74 12.34 18.03
C ALA A 344 4.47 13.13 19.10
N ALA A 345 5.74 12.80 19.36
CA ALA A 345 6.57 13.52 20.31
C ALA A 345 6.70 15.02 19.97
N ILE A 346 6.93 15.35 18.69
CA ILE A 346 7.03 16.75 18.23
C ILE A 346 5.70 17.49 18.45
N SER A 347 4.57 16.87 18.08
CA SER A 347 3.26 17.50 18.22
C SER A 347 2.91 17.79 19.68
N GLU A 348 3.28 16.88 20.58
CA GLU A 348 3.05 17.00 22.01
C GLU A 348 3.94 18.09 22.60
N GLY A 349 5.21 18.16 22.17
CA GLY A 349 6.12 19.25 22.53
C GLY A 349 5.59 20.63 22.09
N ILE A 350 5.02 20.73 20.88
CA ILE A 350 4.36 21.96 20.39
C ILE A 350 3.12 22.28 21.23
N ARG A 351 2.32 21.27 21.60
CA ARG A 351 1.11 21.42 22.42
C ARG A 351 1.45 21.99 23.80
N VAL A 352 2.44 21.39 24.48
CA VAL A 352 2.92 21.85 25.80
C VAL A 352 3.41 23.29 25.71
N ARG A 353 4.28 23.62 24.74
CA ARG A 353 4.76 25.00 24.54
C ARG A 353 3.64 26.00 24.27
N ARG A 354 2.59 25.61 23.54
CA ARG A 354 1.40 26.47 23.31
C ARG A 354 0.60 26.69 24.59
N VAL A 355 0.47 25.67 25.44
CA VAL A 355 -0.20 25.80 26.74
C VAL A 355 0.61 26.69 27.68
N GLU A 356 1.91 26.49 27.78
CA GLU A 356 2.82 27.34 28.58
C GLU A 356 2.79 28.80 28.10
N ALA A 357 2.83 29.05 26.78
CA ALA A 357 2.75 30.40 26.22
C ALA A 357 1.41 31.08 26.55
N ARG A 358 0.30 30.32 26.56
CA ARG A 358 -1.02 30.83 26.98
C ARG A 358 -1.05 31.15 28.47
N GLN A 359 -0.46 30.30 29.31
CA GLN A 359 -0.38 30.54 30.76
C GLN A 359 0.48 31.78 31.07
N ARG A 360 1.65 31.93 30.43
CA ARG A 360 2.49 33.14 30.58
C ARG A 360 1.78 34.42 30.16
N ARG A 361 0.99 34.38 29.07
CA ARG A 361 0.17 35.54 28.66
C ARG A 361 -0.90 35.89 29.69
N LYS A 362 -1.55 34.91 30.31
CA LYS A 362 -2.53 35.15 31.38
C LYS A 362 -1.87 35.80 32.60
N MET A 363 -0.76 35.23 33.09
CA MET A 363 -0.02 35.81 34.23
C MET A 363 0.53 37.20 33.93
N GLY A 364 0.99 37.47 32.69
CA GLY A 364 1.45 38.80 32.29
C GLY A 364 0.34 39.84 32.17
N LEU A 365 -0.89 39.43 31.84
CA LEU A 365 -2.08 40.30 31.86
C LEU A 365 -2.50 40.63 33.29
N GLU A 366 -2.52 39.64 34.18
CA GLU A 366 -2.82 39.82 35.61
C GLU A 366 -1.81 40.77 36.29
N HIS A 367 -0.53 40.71 35.90
CA HIS A 367 0.51 41.60 36.45
C HIS A 367 0.40 43.05 35.97
N HIS A 368 -0.19 43.29 34.79
CA HIS A 368 -0.46 44.63 34.26
C HIS A 368 -1.73 45.24 34.86
N GLU A 369 -2.78 44.45 35.10
CA GLU A 369 -4.00 44.91 35.78
C GLU A 369 -3.73 45.24 37.26
N GLY A 370 -2.96 44.41 37.98
CA GLY A 370 -2.59 44.69 39.37
C GLY A 370 -1.67 45.91 39.55
N PHE A 371 -0.82 46.23 38.57
CA PHE A 371 -0.02 47.45 38.59
C PHE A 371 -0.88 48.70 38.35
N SER A 372 -1.90 48.61 37.47
CA SER A 372 -2.85 49.70 37.21
C SER A 372 -3.75 49.99 38.42
N GLU A 373 -4.22 48.99 39.16
CA GLU A 373 -5.02 49.21 40.37
C GLU A 373 -4.19 49.82 41.51
N SER A 374 -2.91 49.43 41.65
CA SER A 374 -2.03 50.00 42.69
C SER A 374 -1.66 51.47 42.47
N LEU A 375 -1.65 51.93 41.20
CA LEU A 375 -1.39 53.33 40.83
C LEU A 375 -2.61 54.24 41.01
N PHE A 376 -3.82 53.68 41.16
CA PHE A 376 -5.07 54.45 41.36
C PHE A 376 -5.54 54.49 42.83
N SER A 377 -4.86 53.82 43.77
CA SER A 377 -5.27 53.77 45.18
C SER A 377 -4.41 54.62 46.13
N GLY A 378 -3.62 55.58 45.61
CA GLY A 378 -2.79 56.47 46.42
C GLY A 378 -3.06 57.94 46.12
N GLY A 379 -3.98 58.57 46.86
CA GLY A 379 -4.03 60.03 46.97
C GLY A 379 -5.39 60.66 47.24
N SER A 380 -5.48 61.38 48.37
CA SER A 380 -6.36 62.55 48.66
C SER A 380 -7.85 62.21 48.84
N GLU A 381 -8.44 62.19 50.04
CA GLU A 381 -8.53 63.24 51.09
C GLU A 381 -8.90 64.62 50.54
N THR A 382 -10.18 65.00 50.76
CA THR A 382 -10.73 66.35 51.04
C THR A 382 -10.43 67.47 50.02
N THR A 383 -11.37 68.23 49.45
CA THR A 383 -12.50 68.97 50.02
C THR A 383 -13.46 69.42 48.91
N ASP A 384 -14.72 69.65 49.28
CA ASP A 384 -15.74 70.38 48.51
C ASP A 384 -15.24 71.74 48.00
N GLU A 385 -15.56 72.10 46.75
CA GLU A 385 -16.06 73.45 46.45
C GLU A 385 -16.79 73.55 45.09
N VAL A 386 -17.97 74.15 45.18
CA VAL A 386 -18.88 74.53 44.10
C VAL A 386 -18.43 75.89 43.54
N CYS A 387 -18.25 76.05 42.22
CA CYS A 387 -18.66 77.27 41.50
C CYS A 387 -18.56 77.20 39.97
N GLN A 388 -19.32 78.10 39.36
CA GLN A 388 -19.89 78.18 38.01
C GLN A 388 -18.94 78.61 36.86
N PRO A 389 -19.39 78.52 35.59
CA PRO A 389 -18.57 78.87 34.43
C PRO A 389 -18.59 80.38 34.15
N VAL A 390 -17.44 80.93 33.73
CA VAL A 390 -17.34 82.30 33.20
C VAL A 390 -16.78 82.25 31.77
N LYS A 391 -17.47 82.98 30.89
CA LYS A 391 -17.21 83.24 29.46
C LYS A 391 -16.08 84.26 29.27
N GLY A 392 -15.35 84.16 28.14
CA GLY A 392 -14.67 85.24 27.39
C GLY A 392 -13.54 85.97 28.13
N ASP A 393 -12.37 86.27 27.57
CA ASP A 393 -11.86 86.33 26.20
C ASP A 393 -10.48 85.65 26.07
#